data_AF-A0A0A0DRW2-F1
#
_entry.id   AF-A0A0A0DRW2-F1
#
_cell.length_a   1.000
_cell.length_b   1.000
_cell.length_c   1.000
_cell.angle_alpha   90.00
_cell.angle_beta   90.00
_cell.angle_gamma   90.00
#
_symmetry.space_group_name_H-M   'P 1'
#
loop_
_entity.id
_entity.type
_entity.pdbx_description
1 polymer ?
#
loop_
_entity_poly.entity_id
_entity_poly.type
_entity_poly.pdbx_seq_one_letter_code
_entity_poly.pdbx_strand_id
1 'polypeptide(L)'
;MTTYRSQVRSHLFAFTLVLLAGSGEALAAGDPVNGKQLYNDEARTGGASCSGCHNVDPTRNISNVLTGSGQPDVIQHAVDNNTGDMGQLAGIFSASEYADIAAYLSAMSAANTPSLSFGATLNGNDARSVTLSNNGGLYFSLGSATLEGSGAASFTIDSSACSGLVIGGPQTKATALAVSECQIQVRYEATSASQQDAVLVIQGDAINARGGALQAASPALRIPLIGSLSAVSLSPNALKFNNVEAGHSYAGSSTLLNAGGVAVTVGDISLNDASDHVRLASGPGYCNKGDVLEAGQQCLLAVMVSGPASASIQVQSSAGAQVLAVEADEASVAAASTLSTPQASNDGAGGCAIVGPSADFDPMLLFMSVVALVVSCGRSRRP
;
A
#
# COMPACT_ATOMS: atom_id res chain seq x y z
N MET A 1 87.87 9.27 7.19
CA MET A 1 87.92 9.69 8.61
C MET A 1 86.89 10.80 8.73
N THR A 2 85.75 10.68 9.41
CA THR A 2 85.46 9.98 10.65
C THR A 2 83.95 9.68 10.69
N THR A 3 83.62 8.47 11.09
CA THR A 3 82.30 7.89 11.33
C THR A 3 81.62 8.56 12.53
N TYR A 4 80.32 8.86 12.48
CA TYR A 4 79.54 9.13 13.70
C TYR A 4 78.25 8.30 13.69
N ARG A 5 78.24 7.28 14.54
CA ARG A 5 77.10 6.45 14.91
C ARG A 5 76.34 7.10 16.06
N SER A 6 75.03 6.80 16.11
CA SER A 6 74.23 6.62 17.33
C SER A 6 73.91 7.87 18.17
N GLN A 7 72.62 8.22 18.26
CA GLN A 7 71.86 7.92 19.48
C GLN A 7 70.35 8.08 19.28
N VAL A 8 69.65 7.01 19.64
CA VAL A 8 68.21 6.91 19.87
C VAL A 8 67.87 7.72 21.12
N ARG A 9 66.93 8.66 21.04
CA ARG A 9 66.19 9.17 22.20
C ARG A 9 64.71 9.27 21.88
N SER A 10 64.00 8.28 22.42
CA SER A 10 62.56 8.17 22.51
C SER A 10 62.04 9.30 23.41
N HIS A 11 61.33 10.26 22.84
CA HIS A 11 60.55 11.23 23.60
C HIS A 11 59.08 10.86 23.52
N LEU A 12 58.61 10.24 24.61
CA LEU A 12 57.21 9.99 24.92
C LEU A 12 56.54 11.36 25.14
N PHE A 13 55.88 11.91 24.11
CA PHE A 13 54.99 13.06 24.28
C PHE A 13 53.64 12.55 24.78
N ALA A 14 53.41 12.68 26.08
CA ALA A 14 52.08 12.53 26.67
C ALA A 14 51.23 13.73 26.27
N PHE A 15 50.39 13.57 25.24
CA PHE A 15 49.32 14.50 24.93
C PHE A 15 48.17 14.27 25.92
N THR A 16 48.12 15.07 26.97
CA THR A 16 46.96 15.15 27.86
C THR A 16 45.84 15.86 27.10
N LEU A 17 44.95 15.07 26.48
CA LEU A 17 43.70 15.55 25.90
C LEU A 17 42.78 15.98 27.05
N VAL A 18 42.74 17.28 27.34
CA VAL A 18 41.70 17.86 28.19
C VAL A 18 40.40 17.82 27.41
N LEU A 19 39.57 16.80 27.68
CA LEU A 19 38.16 16.84 27.32
C LEU A 19 37.51 17.99 28.10
N LEU A 20 37.32 19.14 27.46
CA LEU A 20 36.23 20.02 27.83
C LEU A 20 34.93 19.28 27.47
N ALA A 21 34.37 18.57 28.45
CA ALA A 21 32.97 18.21 28.45
C ALA A 21 32.18 19.53 28.51
N GLY A 22 31.93 20.13 27.36
CA GLY A 22 30.79 21.02 27.21
C GLY A 22 29.56 20.18 27.48
N SER A 23 28.97 20.34 28.66
CA SER A 23 27.60 19.93 28.94
C SER A 23 26.70 20.71 28.00
N GLY A 24 26.57 20.24 26.76
CA GLY A 24 25.36 20.46 26.00
C GLY A 24 24.27 19.78 26.79
N GLU A 25 23.58 20.55 27.63
CA GLU A 25 22.32 20.14 28.19
C GLU A 25 21.43 19.82 26.99
N ALA A 26 21.20 18.53 26.76
CA ALA A 26 20.08 18.12 25.93
C ALA A 26 18.85 18.71 26.63
N LEU A 27 18.28 19.77 26.03
CA LEU A 27 16.98 20.30 26.43
C LEU A 27 16.06 19.10 26.65
N ALA A 28 15.65 18.89 27.91
CA ALA A 28 14.71 17.83 28.23
C ALA A 28 13.48 18.04 27.35
N ALA A 29 13.12 17.01 26.57
CA ALA A 29 11.90 17.06 25.76
C ALA A 29 10.72 17.30 26.71
N GLY A 30 9.99 18.40 26.53
CA GLY A 30 8.83 18.73 27.36
C GLY A 30 7.74 17.67 27.27
N ASP A 31 6.92 17.55 28.32
CA ASP A 31 5.78 16.64 28.39
C ASP A 31 4.53 17.29 27.75
N PRO A 32 4.07 16.83 26.57
CA PRO A 32 2.92 17.41 25.91
C PRO A 32 1.59 17.17 26.64
N VAL A 33 1.51 16.16 27.52
CA VAL A 33 0.31 15.89 28.33
C VAL A 33 0.20 16.92 29.45
N ASN A 34 1.30 17.17 30.15
CA ASN A 34 1.38 18.23 31.15
C ASN A 34 1.20 19.62 30.51
N GLY A 35 1.83 19.83 29.34
CA GLY A 35 1.69 21.07 28.57
C GLY A 35 0.25 21.42 28.18
N LYS A 36 -0.57 20.40 27.85
CA LYS A 36 -2.01 20.59 27.60
C LYS A 36 -2.75 21.08 28.85
N GLN A 37 -2.40 20.54 30.02
CA GLN A 37 -3.02 20.95 31.28
C GLN A 37 -2.66 22.39 31.59
N LEU A 38 -1.38 22.74 31.50
CA LEU A 38 -0.87 24.10 31.72
C LEU A 38 -1.46 25.12 30.75
N TYR A 39 -1.60 24.77 29.46
CA TYR A 39 -2.21 25.62 28.45
C TYR A 39 -3.66 26.00 28.77
N ASN A 40 -4.40 25.08 29.40
CA ASN A 40 -5.81 25.26 29.76
C ASN A 40 -6.03 25.67 31.23
N ASP A 41 -4.97 25.93 31.99
CA ASP A 41 -5.07 26.19 33.43
C ASP A 41 -5.47 27.64 33.72
N GLU A 42 -6.78 27.88 33.78
CA GLU A 42 -7.39 29.16 34.18
C GLU A 42 -7.30 29.40 35.69
N ALA A 43 -7.17 28.34 36.50
CA ALA A 43 -7.19 28.44 37.96
C ALA A 43 -5.88 29.03 38.49
N ARG A 44 -4.75 28.64 37.89
CA ARG A 44 -3.42 29.12 38.26
C ARG A 44 -3.14 30.56 37.84
N THR A 45 -3.88 31.05 36.86
CA THR A 45 -3.67 32.36 36.22
C THR A 45 -4.67 33.43 36.68
N GLY A 46 -5.59 33.10 37.59
CA GLY A 46 -6.63 34.03 38.02
C GLY A 46 -7.64 34.38 36.92
N GLY A 47 -7.84 33.46 35.95
CA GLY A 47 -8.77 33.62 34.83
C GLY A 47 -8.13 34.00 33.48
N ALA A 48 -6.81 34.20 33.42
CA ALA A 48 -6.09 34.52 32.19
C ALA A 48 -5.22 33.34 31.74
N SER A 49 -5.77 32.34 31.05
CA SER A 49 -4.98 31.21 30.51
C SER A 49 -4.53 31.45 29.06
N CYS A 50 -3.60 30.60 28.59
CA CYS A 50 -3.26 30.55 27.16
C CYS A 50 -4.51 30.26 26.32
N SER A 51 -5.35 29.31 26.75
CA SER A 51 -6.60 28.97 26.09
C SER A 51 -7.64 30.08 26.08
N GLY A 52 -7.64 30.98 27.07
CA GLY A 52 -8.55 32.13 27.13
C GLY A 52 -8.29 33.13 26.01
N CYS A 53 -7.02 33.33 25.65
CA CYS A 53 -6.62 34.26 24.58
C CYS A 53 -6.47 33.59 23.21
N HIS A 54 -6.13 32.30 23.19
CA HIS A 54 -5.77 31.56 21.97
C HIS A 54 -6.73 30.41 21.61
N ASN A 55 -7.86 30.30 22.32
CA ASN A 55 -8.81 29.19 22.27
C ASN A 55 -8.26 27.90 22.93
N VAL A 56 -9.16 27.06 23.45
CA VAL A 56 -8.86 25.72 23.98
C VAL A 56 -8.27 24.77 22.94
N ASP A 57 -8.53 25.06 21.66
CA ASP A 57 -7.99 24.32 20.52
C ASP A 57 -6.90 25.16 19.81
N PRO A 58 -5.60 24.88 20.07
CA PRO A 58 -4.49 25.65 19.50
C PRO A 58 -4.38 25.51 17.98
N THR A 59 -5.02 24.49 17.40
CA THR A 59 -4.92 24.13 15.98
C THR A 59 -5.53 25.19 15.06
N ARG A 60 -6.46 25.98 15.61
CA ARG A 60 -7.06 27.15 14.96
C ARG A 60 -6.09 28.32 14.83
N ASN A 61 -4.91 28.20 15.44
CA ASN A 61 -3.81 29.16 15.41
C ASN A 61 -4.24 30.61 15.73
N ILE A 62 -5.17 30.78 16.66
CA ILE A 62 -5.67 32.10 17.05
C ILE A 62 -4.53 32.93 17.62
N SER A 63 -4.40 34.16 17.15
CA SER A 63 -3.32 35.08 17.52
C SER A 63 -1.93 34.46 17.35
N ASN A 64 -1.76 33.59 16.34
CA ASN A 64 -0.52 32.91 15.99
C ASN A 64 0.08 32.05 17.11
N VAL A 65 -0.74 31.41 17.95
CA VAL A 65 -0.30 30.59 19.08
C VAL A 65 0.69 29.47 18.70
N LEU A 66 0.59 28.91 17.49
CA LEU A 66 1.50 27.87 17.03
C LEU A 66 2.92 28.39 16.72
N THR A 67 3.16 29.71 16.79
CA THR A 67 4.52 30.26 16.75
C THR A 67 5.38 29.76 17.92
N GLY A 68 4.76 29.44 19.07
CA GLY A 68 5.44 28.83 20.22
C GLY A 68 5.67 27.31 20.10
N SER A 69 5.23 26.67 19.01
CA SER A 69 5.34 25.23 18.80
C SER A 69 6.80 24.76 18.86
N GLY A 70 7.16 24.06 19.94
CA GLY A 70 8.49 23.48 20.13
C GLY A 70 9.55 24.51 20.50
N GLN A 71 9.12 25.74 20.80
CA GLN A 71 9.99 26.88 21.06
C GLN A 71 9.63 27.53 22.42
N PRO A 72 10.05 26.93 23.55
CA PRO A 72 9.74 27.44 24.89
C PRO A 72 10.21 28.89 25.09
N ASP A 73 11.40 29.22 24.59
CA ASP A 73 11.98 30.57 24.71
C ASP A 73 11.13 31.63 24.01
N VAL A 74 10.46 31.27 22.91
CA VAL A 74 9.56 32.19 22.19
C VAL A 74 8.29 32.46 22.99
N ILE A 75 7.73 31.43 23.63
CA ILE A 75 6.58 31.59 24.53
C ILE A 75 6.96 32.46 25.73
N GLN A 76 8.08 32.15 26.38
CA GLN A 76 8.55 32.89 27.55
C GLN A 76 8.85 34.35 27.18
N HIS A 77 9.53 34.60 26.06
CA HIS A 77 9.82 35.95 25.61
C HIS A 77 8.55 36.77 25.33
N ALA A 78 7.52 36.15 24.75
CA ALA A 78 6.24 36.80 24.48
C ALA A 78 5.54 37.23 25.78
N VAL A 79 5.57 36.37 26.81
CA VAL A 79 5.06 36.68 28.15
C VAL A 79 5.86 37.81 28.80
N ASP A 80 7.19 37.68 28.87
CA ASP A 80 8.06 38.63 29.57
C ASP A 80 8.01 40.04 28.96
N ASN A 81 7.77 40.15 27.64
CA ASN A 81 7.66 41.42 26.93
C ASN A 81 6.21 41.90 26.74
N ASN A 82 5.23 41.26 27.39
CA ASN A 82 3.81 41.59 27.29
C ASN A 82 3.30 41.67 25.83
N THR A 83 3.74 40.74 24.99
CA THR A 83 3.30 40.67 23.59
C THR A 83 1.83 40.29 23.54
N GLY A 84 0.98 41.14 22.95
CA GLY A 84 -0.46 40.86 22.84
C GLY A 84 -1.15 40.65 24.19
N ASP A 85 -0.73 41.41 25.21
CA ASP A 85 -1.23 41.34 26.60
C ASP A 85 -0.88 40.04 27.36
N MET A 86 0.06 39.23 26.84
CA MET A 86 0.52 37.99 27.49
C MET A 86 1.28 38.23 28.81
N GLY A 87 1.64 39.47 29.15
CA GLY A 87 2.38 39.81 30.38
C GLY A 87 1.58 39.56 31.66
N GLN A 88 0.27 39.32 31.56
CA GLN A 88 -0.54 38.81 32.66
C GLN A 88 -0.09 37.42 33.14
N LEU A 89 0.64 36.68 32.29
CA LEU A 89 1.22 35.37 32.61
C LEU A 89 2.63 35.45 33.19
N ALA A 90 3.19 36.65 33.34
CA ALA A 90 4.57 36.84 33.78
C ALA A 90 4.80 36.26 35.18
N GLY A 91 5.82 35.42 35.32
CA GLY A 91 6.17 34.75 36.57
C GLY A 91 5.24 33.61 36.99
N ILE A 92 4.23 33.24 36.19
CA ILE A 92 3.29 32.15 36.52
C ILE A 92 3.85 30.77 36.15
N PHE A 93 4.49 30.68 34.99
CA PHE A 93 5.10 29.44 34.48
C PHE A 93 6.62 29.48 34.64
N SER A 94 7.17 28.34 35.03
CA SER A 94 8.61 28.08 35.04
C SER A 94 9.14 27.73 33.64
N ALA A 95 10.46 27.74 33.46
CA ALA A 95 11.10 27.38 32.20
C ALA A 95 10.74 25.96 31.72
N SER A 96 10.64 24.99 32.64
CA SER A 96 10.20 23.62 32.31
C SER A 96 8.73 23.57 31.87
N GLU A 97 7.87 24.40 32.46
CA GLU A 97 6.46 24.45 32.09
C GLU A 97 6.27 25.11 30.72
N TYR A 98 7.10 26.10 30.36
CA TYR A 98 7.13 26.61 28.99
C TYR A 98 7.59 25.53 27.99
N ALA A 99 8.53 24.66 28.36
CA ALA A 99 8.94 23.52 27.54
C ALA A 99 7.80 22.52 27.32
N ASP A 100 7.03 22.23 28.36
CA ASP A 100 5.85 21.36 28.27
C ASP A 100 4.76 21.97 27.38
N ILE A 101 4.44 23.26 27.56
CA ILE A 101 3.47 23.97 26.71
C ILE A 101 3.94 23.97 25.25
N ALA A 102 5.22 24.25 24.99
CA ALA A 102 5.80 24.19 23.65
C ALA A 102 5.71 22.78 23.02
N ALA A 103 5.91 21.74 23.83
CA ALA A 103 5.76 20.34 23.40
C ALA A 103 4.29 20.01 23.07
N TYR A 104 3.33 20.49 23.86
CA TYR A 104 1.90 20.37 23.57
C TYR A 104 1.53 21.04 22.24
N LEU A 105 1.97 22.29 22.02
CA LEU A 105 1.74 23.00 20.76
C LEU A 105 2.40 22.30 19.56
N SER A 106 3.55 21.65 19.77
CA SER A 106 4.19 20.80 18.75
C SER A 106 3.35 19.59 18.39
N ALA A 107 2.80 18.90 19.39
CA ALA A 107 1.92 17.76 19.17
C ALA A 107 0.63 18.16 18.42
N MET A 108 0.06 19.34 18.74
CA MET A 108 -1.12 19.87 18.04
C MET A 108 -0.80 20.30 16.59
N SER A 109 0.38 20.87 16.36
CA SER A 109 0.86 21.19 15.01
C SER A 109 1.08 19.92 14.17
N ALA A 110 1.62 18.85 14.78
CA ALA A 110 1.79 17.55 14.14
C ALA A 110 0.46 16.82 13.85
N ALA A 111 -0.56 17.00 14.70
CA ALA A 111 -1.89 16.45 14.48
C ALA A 111 -2.65 17.16 13.35
N ASN A 112 -2.26 18.40 12.99
CA ASN A 112 -2.85 19.18 11.89
C ASN A 112 -1.92 19.32 10.70
N THR A 113 -0.79 18.61 10.68
CA THR A 113 0.01 18.53 9.47
C THR A 113 -0.86 17.89 8.39
N PRO A 114 -1.13 18.58 7.27
CA PRO A 114 -1.82 17.97 6.15
C PRO A 114 -1.03 16.72 5.76
N SER A 115 -1.68 15.56 5.73
CA SER A 115 -1.11 14.35 5.14
C SER A 115 -1.57 14.28 3.68
N LEU A 116 -0.67 13.85 2.80
CA LEU A 116 -1.00 13.62 1.40
C LEU A 116 -1.15 12.12 1.19
N SER A 117 -2.40 11.67 1.13
CA SER A 117 -2.72 10.28 0.77
C SER A 117 -3.03 10.19 -0.71
N PHE A 118 -2.40 9.24 -1.40
CA PHE A 118 -2.71 8.88 -2.78
C PHE A 118 -3.85 7.84 -2.86
N GLY A 119 -4.21 7.25 -1.72
CA GLY A 119 -5.21 6.19 -1.63
C GLY A 119 -4.77 4.93 -2.38
N ALA A 120 -5.77 4.09 -2.65
CA ALA A 120 -5.63 2.91 -3.50
C ALA A 120 -5.51 3.34 -4.97
N THR A 121 -4.33 3.17 -5.56
CA THR A 121 -4.09 3.53 -6.96
C THR A 121 -4.12 2.30 -7.85
N LEU A 122 -4.86 2.38 -8.95
CA LEU A 122 -4.90 1.35 -9.98
C LEU A 122 -3.58 1.41 -10.77
N ASN A 123 -2.82 0.32 -10.79
CA ASN A 123 -1.47 0.21 -11.39
C ASN A 123 -0.36 1.01 -10.68
N GLY A 124 -0.64 1.59 -9.51
CA GLY A 124 0.40 2.19 -8.70
C GLY A 124 0.92 3.53 -9.19
N ASN A 125 0.28 4.22 -10.14
CA ASN A 125 0.75 5.48 -10.69
C ASN A 125 -0.30 6.59 -10.51
N ASP A 126 -0.02 7.54 -9.63
CA ASP A 126 -0.87 8.72 -9.41
C ASP A 126 -0.02 9.95 -9.05
N ALA A 127 -0.50 11.14 -9.37
CA ALA A 127 0.19 12.39 -9.07
C ALA A 127 -0.74 13.37 -8.34
N ARG A 128 -0.26 13.98 -7.27
CA ARG A 128 -1.01 14.90 -6.41
C ARG A 128 -0.20 16.15 -6.15
N SER A 129 -0.89 17.28 -6.02
CA SER A 129 -0.27 18.56 -5.66
C SER A 129 -0.48 18.87 -4.18
N VAL A 130 0.56 19.37 -3.54
CA VAL A 130 0.51 20.06 -2.25
C VAL A 130 0.61 21.55 -2.52
N THR A 131 -0.37 22.32 -2.04
CA THR A 131 -0.29 23.79 -2.03
C THR A 131 0.30 24.26 -0.70
N LEU A 132 1.38 25.01 -0.78
CA LEU A 132 2.00 25.68 0.37
C LEU A 132 1.54 27.14 0.38
N SER A 133 1.00 27.56 1.52
CA SER A 133 0.64 28.94 1.81
C SER A 133 1.28 29.34 3.13
N ASN A 134 1.86 30.54 3.21
CA ASN A 134 2.34 31.10 4.48
C ASN A 134 1.35 32.16 4.96
N ASN A 135 0.58 31.81 5.99
CA ASN A 135 -0.38 32.70 6.62
C ASN A 135 0.20 33.47 7.81
N GLY A 136 1.52 33.33 8.07
CA GLY A 136 2.23 34.03 9.13
C GLY A 136 2.59 35.47 8.76
N GLY A 137 2.91 36.28 9.78
CA GLY A 137 3.30 37.68 9.60
C GLY A 137 4.74 37.91 9.10
N LEU A 138 5.52 36.84 8.93
CA LEU A 138 6.90 36.85 8.45
C LEU A 138 6.99 36.16 7.09
N TYR A 139 8.08 36.43 6.36
CA TYR A 139 8.37 35.73 5.11
C TYR A 139 9.02 34.38 5.43
N PHE A 140 8.80 33.38 4.57
CA PHE A 140 9.46 32.08 4.67
C PHE A 140 10.17 31.78 3.35
N SER A 141 11.49 31.62 3.41
CA SER A 141 12.31 31.23 2.27
C SER A 141 12.29 29.71 2.15
N LEU A 142 11.73 29.20 1.06
CA LEU A 142 11.66 27.77 0.79
C LEU A 142 13.00 27.28 0.23
N GLY A 143 13.58 26.29 0.91
CA GLY A 143 14.78 25.59 0.50
C GLY A 143 14.48 24.44 -0.47
N SER A 144 15.22 23.34 -0.32
CA SER A 144 14.99 22.12 -1.10
C SER A 144 13.84 21.30 -0.53
N ALA A 145 13.10 20.65 -1.42
CA ALA A 145 12.16 19.58 -1.09
C ALA A 145 12.84 18.22 -1.29
N THR A 146 12.76 17.35 -0.31
CA THR A 146 13.35 16.00 -0.31
C THR A 146 12.33 14.96 0.13
N LEU A 147 12.60 13.69 -0.20
CA LEU A 147 11.79 12.56 0.24
C LEU A 147 12.60 11.71 1.22
N GLU A 148 11.98 11.37 2.34
CA GLU A 148 12.57 10.54 3.40
C GLU A 148 11.65 9.35 3.72
N GLY A 149 12.20 8.32 4.36
CA GLY A 149 11.44 7.15 4.82
C GLY A 149 11.67 5.89 3.98
N SER A 150 11.17 4.75 4.48
CA SER A 150 11.38 3.44 3.87
C SER A 150 10.69 3.27 2.51
N GLY A 151 9.58 3.95 2.29
CA GLY A 151 8.84 3.95 1.01
C GLY A 151 9.24 5.08 0.07
N ALA A 152 10.25 5.90 0.40
CA ALA A 152 10.59 7.09 -0.39
C ALA A 152 10.90 6.81 -1.87
N ALA A 153 11.44 5.62 -2.18
CA ALA A 153 11.73 5.21 -3.55
C ALA A 153 10.46 5.00 -4.41
N SER A 154 9.30 4.85 -3.79
CA SER A 154 7.99 4.80 -4.47
C SER A 154 7.39 6.18 -4.72
N PHE A 155 8.09 7.26 -4.34
CA PHE A 155 7.62 8.62 -4.57
C PHE A 155 8.67 9.42 -5.34
N THR A 156 8.20 10.35 -6.16
CA THR A 156 9.06 11.30 -6.86
C THR A 156 8.46 12.70 -6.75
N ILE A 157 9.32 13.71 -6.71
CA ILE A 157 8.91 15.11 -6.83
C ILE A 157 8.97 15.45 -8.31
N ASP A 158 7.82 15.40 -9.00
CA ASP A 158 7.72 15.67 -10.44
C ASP A 158 8.08 17.13 -10.76
N SER A 159 7.63 18.04 -9.92
CA SER A 159 7.97 19.46 -10.02
C SER A 159 7.86 20.14 -8.66
N SER A 160 8.75 21.11 -8.40
CA SER A 160 8.59 22.05 -7.30
C SER A 160 8.65 23.47 -7.85
N ALA A 161 7.47 24.09 -8.01
CA ALA A 161 7.43 25.53 -8.27
C ALA A 161 7.95 26.33 -7.07
N CYS A 162 8.08 25.68 -5.91
CA CYS A 162 8.41 26.26 -4.61
C CYS A 162 9.90 26.50 -4.34
N SER A 163 10.84 25.84 -5.04
CA SER A 163 12.26 25.91 -4.64
C SER A 163 12.85 27.30 -4.86
N GLY A 164 13.44 27.88 -3.80
CA GLY A 164 14.02 29.23 -3.83
C GLY A 164 13.00 30.37 -3.83
N LEU A 165 11.70 30.05 -3.69
CA LEU A 165 10.67 31.06 -3.51
C LEU A 165 10.59 31.54 -2.07
N VAL A 166 10.16 32.79 -1.91
CA VAL A 166 9.74 33.32 -0.62
C VAL A 166 8.22 33.35 -0.59
N ILE A 167 7.60 32.75 0.43
CA ILE A 167 6.14 32.78 0.63
C ILE A 167 5.77 33.68 1.82
N GLY A 168 4.69 34.44 1.68
CA GLY A 168 4.08 35.24 2.78
C GLY A 168 4.69 36.64 3.01
N GLY A 169 4.51 37.16 4.24
CA GLY A 169 4.98 38.49 4.71
C GLY A 169 3.88 39.55 4.91
N PRO A 170 4.18 40.69 5.56
CA PRO A 170 3.21 41.77 5.77
C PRO A 170 2.73 42.33 4.43
N GLN A 171 1.42 42.24 4.18
CA GLN A 171 0.74 42.70 2.94
C GLN A 171 1.00 44.18 2.60
N THR A 172 1.55 44.96 3.55
CA THR A 172 1.83 46.39 3.41
C THR A 172 3.16 46.72 2.75
N LYS A 173 4.04 45.73 2.52
CA LYS A 173 5.30 45.93 1.77
C LYS A 173 5.60 44.72 0.91
N ALA A 174 5.13 44.72 -0.34
CA ALA A 174 5.45 43.67 -1.31
C ALA A 174 6.97 43.66 -1.57
N THR A 175 7.67 42.67 -1.02
CA THR A 175 8.98 42.27 -1.56
C THR A 175 8.69 41.67 -2.93
N ALA A 176 9.32 42.17 -3.99
CA ALA A 176 9.05 41.76 -5.38
C ALA A 176 9.29 40.25 -5.68
N LEU A 177 9.73 39.48 -4.68
CA LEU A 177 10.04 38.04 -4.75
C LEU A 177 9.09 37.17 -3.91
N ALA A 178 8.12 37.77 -3.20
CA ALA A 178 7.19 37.02 -2.38
C ALA A 178 5.96 36.57 -3.20
N VAL A 179 5.66 35.28 -3.17
CA VAL A 179 4.41 34.72 -3.72
C VAL A 179 3.43 34.41 -2.58
N SER A 180 2.13 34.42 -2.88
CA SER A 180 1.10 34.07 -1.90
C SER A 180 1.07 32.57 -1.60
N GLU A 181 1.27 31.76 -2.64
CA GLU A 181 1.24 30.30 -2.57
C GLU A 181 2.22 29.70 -3.58
N CYS A 182 2.62 28.45 -3.35
CA CYS A 182 3.35 27.67 -4.34
C CYS A 182 2.90 26.20 -4.29
N GLN A 183 3.08 25.46 -5.37
CA GLN A 183 2.71 24.03 -5.44
C GLN A 183 3.92 23.12 -5.61
N ILE A 184 3.88 21.98 -4.94
CA ILE A 184 4.78 20.85 -5.14
C ILE A 184 3.94 19.69 -5.66
N GLN A 185 4.32 19.15 -6.82
CA GLN A 185 3.71 17.96 -7.36
C GLN A 185 4.53 16.75 -6.94
N VAL A 186 3.87 15.79 -6.29
CA VAL A 186 4.44 14.51 -5.89
C VAL A 186 3.72 13.41 -6.67
N ARG A 187 4.49 12.47 -7.20
CA ARG A 187 4.00 11.26 -7.85
C ARG A 187 4.28 10.06 -6.97
N TYR A 188 3.30 9.17 -6.88
CA TYR A 188 3.45 7.83 -6.34
C TYR A 188 3.61 6.84 -7.51
N GLU A 189 4.64 6.01 -7.45
CA GLU A 189 4.87 4.86 -8.32
C GLU A 189 5.11 3.62 -7.44
N ALA A 190 4.14 2.71 -7.39
CA ALA A 190 4.22 1.53 -6.53
C ALA A 190 5.38 0.61 -6.94
N THR A 191 6.32 0.39 -6.02
CA THR A 191 7.44 -0.55 -6.21
C THR A 191 7.21 -1.91 -5.55
N SER A 192 6.15 -2.03 -4.74
CA SER A 192 5.73 -3.28 -4.12
C SER A 192 4.22 -3.30 -3.89
N ALA A 193 3.68 -4.48 -3.58
CA ALA A 193 2.29 -4.67 -3.20
C ALA A 193 1.95 -4.01 -1.86
N SER A 194 2.89 -3.93 -0.92
CA SER A 194 2.64 -3.36 0.41
C SER A 194 2.47 -1.84 0.36
N GLN A 195 1.74 -1.28 1.32
CA GLN A 195 1.67 0.16 1.53
C GLN A 195 3.07 0.76 1.65
N GLN A 196 3.26 1.91 1.01
CA GLN A 196 4.51 2.66 0.99
C GLN A 196 4.32 3.95 1.77
N ASP A 197 5.13 4.11 2.81
CA ASP A 197 5.15 5.29 3.66
C ASP A 197 6.42 6.10 3.41
N ALA A 198 6.26 7.38 3.13
CA ALA A 198 7.35 8.33 2.97
C ALA A 198 6.99 9.66 3.63
N VAL A 199 7.95 10.58 3.69
CA VAL A 199 7.76 11.94 4.18
C VAL A 199 8.34 12.90 3.17
N LEU A 200 7.51 13.82 2.65
CA LEU A 200 7.98 14.99 1.94
C LEU A 200 8.50 16.00 2.96
N VAL A 201 9.79 16.29 2.91
CA VAL A 201 10.46 17.26 3.78
C VAL A 201 10.78 18.51 2.97
N ILE A 202 10.27 19.65 3.41
CA ILE A 202 10.51 20.95 2.79
C ILE A 202 11.32 21.76 3.79
N GLN A 203 12.58 21.97 3.47
CA GLN A 203 13.43 22.86 4.25
C GLN A 203 13.06 24.32 3.95
N GLY A 204 13.33 25.19 4.90
CA GLY A 204 13.22 26.62 4.69
C GLY A 204 13.45 27.38 5.98
N ASP A 205 13.59 28.69 5.83
CA ASP A 205 13.92 29.58 6.93
C ASP A 205 12.96 30.76 6.97
N ALA A 206 12.50 31.10 8.17
CA ALA A 206 11.82 32.37 8.39
C ALA A 206 12.82 33.52 8.17
N ILE A 207 12.44 34.46 7.30
CA ILE A 207 13.22 35.66 7.00
C ILE A 207 12.41 36.92 7.33
N ASN A 208 13.10 37.97 7.74
CA ASN A 208 12.46 39.26 7.99
C ASN A 208 12.16 40.01 6.68
N ALA A 209 11.43 41.12 6.76
CA ALA A 209 11.07 41.96 5.61
C ALA A 209 12.25 42.61 4.87
N ARG A 210 13.47 42.48 5.40
CA ARG A 210 14.73 42.93 4.77
C ARG A 210 15.57 41.77 4.21
N GLY A 211 15.04 40.53 4.24
CA GLY A 211 15.73 39.34 3.74
C GLY A 211 16.82 38.80 4.67
N GLY A 212 16.92 39.31 5.90
CA GLY A 212 17.82 38.75 6.91
C GLY A 212 17.21 37.50 7.53
N ALA A 213 18.00 36.42 7.58
CA ALA A 213 17.64 35.21 8.32
C ALA A 213 17.40 35.54 9.79
N LEU A 214 16.32 35.00 10.36
CA LEU A 214 16.13 35.01 11.80
C LEU A 214 17.05 33.93 12.40
N GLN A 215 17.76 34.23 13.49
CA GLN A 215 18.81 33.35 14.02
C GLN A 215 18.32 31.98 14.56
N ALA A 216 17.01 31.74 14.60
CA ALA A 216 16.46 30.45 14.95
C ALA A 216 16.23 29.61 13.69
N ALA A 217 16.89 28.45 13.59
CA ALA A 217 16.63 27.47 12.54
C ALA A 217 15.13 27.15 12.53
N SER A 218 14.46 27.35 11.39
CA SER A 218 13.06 27.00 11.29
C SER A 218 12.94 25.48 11.12
N PRO A 219 12.04 24.81 11.84
CA PRO A 219 11.84 23.37 11.66
C PRO A 219 11.36 23.10 10.24
N ALA A 220 11.91 22.07 9.59
CA ALA A 220 11.47 21.67 8.26
C ALA A 220 9.98 21.26 8.29
N LEU A 221 9.23 21.64 7.26
CA LEU A 221 7.86 21.18 7.07
C LEU A 221 7.90 19.72 6.62
N ARG A 222 7.16 18.85 7.31
CA ARG A 222 7.15 17.41 7.05
C ARG A 222 5.73 16.97 6.73
N ILE A 223 5.50 16.45 5.54
CA ILE A 223 4.20 16.01 5.05
C ILE A 223 4.25 14.50 4.87
N PRO A 224 3.53 13.71 5.68
CA PRO A 224 3.43 12.27 5.48
C PRO A 224 2.82 11.95 4.11
N LEU A 225 3.45 11.04 3.38
CA LEU A 225 2.99 10.50 2.11
C LEU A 225 2.63 9.03 2.31
N ILE A 226 1.44 8.64 1.86
CA ILE A 226 0.97 7.26 1.92
C ILE A 226 0.46 6.86 0.55
N GLY A 227 1.01 5.77 0.01
CA GLY A 227 0.63 5.22 -1.28
C GLY A 227 0.38 3.72 -1.17
N SER A 228 -0.71 3.25 -1.77
CA SER A 228 -1.05 1.83 -1.79
C SER A 228 -1.39 1.36 -3.19
N LEU A 229 -0.94 0.15 -3.52
CA LEU A 229 -1.24 -0.51 -4.79
C LEU A 229 -2.55 -1.30 -4.68
N SER A 230 -3.51 -1.01 -5.56
CA SER A 230 -4.67 -1.87 -5.80
C SER A 230 -4.42 -2.72 -7.04
N ALA A 231 -4.35 -4.03 -6.88
CA ALA A 231 -4.01 -4.94 -7.96
C ALA A 231 -4.69 -6.30 -7.79
N VAL A 232 -5.23 -6.82 -8.88
CA VAL A 232 -5.80 -8.16 -8.95
C VAL A 232 -5.19 -8.91 -10.14
N SER A 233 -5.02 -10.22 -10.01
CA SER A 233 -4.48 -11.07 -11.07
C SER A 233 -5.26 -12.36 -11.20
N LEU A 234 -5.31 -12.90 -12.42
CA LEU A 234 -5.85 -14.22 -12.72
C LEU A 234 -4.75 -15.22 -13.04
N SER A 235 -4.80 -16.39 -12.42
CA SER A 235 -3.89 -17.49 -12.75
C SER A 235 -4.60 -18.86 -12.67
N PRO A 236 -4.67 -19.61 -13.79
CA PRO A 236 -4.30 -19.20 -15.15
C PRO A 236 -5.25 -18.13 -15.72
N ASN A 237 -4.82 -17.33 -16.71
CA ASN A 237 -5.68 -16.36 -17.40
C ASN A 237 -6.46 -16.96 -18.59
N ALA A 238 -6.27 -18.25 -18.86
CA ALA A 238 -7.03 -19.01 -19.84
C ALA A 238 -7.25 -20.45 -19.33
N LEU A 239 -8.45 -20.98 -19.54
CA LEU A 239 -8.78 -22.38 -19.34
C LEU A 239 -8.95 -23.04 -20.70
N LYS A 240 -8.21 -24.12 -20.94
CA LYS A 240 -8.31 -24.92 -22.16
C LYS A 240 -8.81 -26.31 -21.81
N PHE A 241 -9.88 -26.72 -22.48
CA PHE A 241 -10.47 -28.05 -22.39
C PHE A 241 -10.30 -28.73 -23.74
N ASN A 242 -9.60 -29.85 -23.75
CA ASN A 242 -9.38 -30.63 -24.98
C ASN A 242 -10.32 -31.84 -24.99
N ASN A 243 -10.76 -32.24 -26.17
CA ASN A 243 -11.62 -33.41 -26.37
C ASN A 243 -12.93 -33.36 -25.58
N VAL A 244 -13.61 -32.21 -25.64
CA VAL A 244 -14.90 -32.01 -24.98
C VAL A 244 -16.00 -32.66 -25.82
N GLU A 245 -16.69 -33.63 -25.22
CA GLU A 245 -17.84 -34.29 -25.84
C GLU A 245 -19.15 -33.59 -25.45
N ALA A 246 -20.03 -33.39 -26.43
CA ALA A 246 -21.35 -32.81 -26.19
C ALA A 246 -22.17 -33.67 -25.21
N GLY A 247 -22.67 -33.04 -24.15
CA GLY A 247 -23.46 -33.70 -23.10
C GLY A 247 -22.65 -34.20 -21.90
N HIS A 248 -21.32 -34.08 -21.92
CA HIS A 248 -20.45 -34.37 -20.77
C HIS A 248 -19.93 -33.07 -20.15
N SER A 249 -19.90 -33.01 -18.81
CA SER A 249 -19.44 -31.82 -18.08
C SER A 249 -17.97 -31.91 -17.69
N TYR A 250 -17.21 -30.87 -18.03
CA TYR A 250 -15.81 -30.68 -17.67
C TYR A 250 -15.69 -29.44 -16.80
N ALA A 251 -14.89 -29.51 -15.74
CA ALA A 251 -14.70 -28.40 -14.80
C ALA A 251 -13.26 -27.89 -14.85
N GLY A 252 -13.10 -26.57 -14.78
CA GLY A 252 -11.81 -25.92 -14.64
C GLY A 252 -11.94 -24.66 -13.80
N SER A 253 -10.83 -24.18 -13.27
CA SER A 253 -10.84 -22.97 -12.44
C SER A 253 -9.60 -22.10 -12.63
N SER A 254 -9.81 -20.81 -12.42
CA SER A 254 -8.76 -19.81 -12.29
C SER A 254 -8.81 -19.19 -10.91
N THR A 255 -7.66 -18.83 -10.36
CA THR A 255 -7.57 -18.11 -9.09
C THR A 255 -7.54 -16.61 -9.36
N LEU A 256 -8.50 -15.89 -8.78
CA LEU A 256 -8.48 -14.44 -8.66
C LEU A 256 -7.76 -14.08 -7.36
N LEU A 257 -6.55 -13.54 -7.46
CA LEU A 257 -5.71 -13.15 -6.33
C LEU A 257 -5.66 -11.63 -6.20
N ASN A 258 -5.92 -11.11 -5.00
CA ASN A 258 -5.56 -9.74 -4.66
C ASN A 258 -4.05 -9.66 -4.41
N ALA A 259 -3.33 -9.17 -5.42
CA ALA A 259 -1.88 -8.98 -5.38
C ALA A 259 -1.49 -7.58 -4.87
N GLY A 260 -2.46 -6.72 -4.57
CA GLY A 260 -2.25 -5.40 -3.98
C GLY A 260 -2.19 -5.41 -2.45
N GLY A 261 -1.93 -4.25 -1.88
CA GLY A 261 -1.82 -4.02 -0.43
C GLY A 261 -3.09 -3.51 0.22
N VAL A 262 -4.15 -3.30 -0.57
CA VAL A 262 -5.45 -2.82 -0.12
C VAL A 262 -6.52 -3.86 -0.43
N ALA A 263 -7.56 -3.91 0.40
CA ALA A 263 -8.70 -4.78 0.16
C ALA A 263 -9.35 -4.47 -1.20
N VAL A 264 -9.65 -5.52 -1.96
CA VAL A 264 -10.29 -5.45 -3.27
C VAL A 264 -11.70 -6.04 -3.16
N THR A 265 -12.71 -5.21 -3.43
CA THR A 265 -14.08 -5.68 -3.61
C THR A 265 -14.29 -6.23 -5.02
N VAL A 266 -14.76 -7.48 -5.10
CA VAL A 266 -15.18 -8.15 -6.34
C VAL A 266 -16.51 -7.55 -6.79
N GLY A 267 -16.56 -7.12 -8.04
CA GLY A 267 -17.73 -6.55 -8.70
C GLY A 267 -18.54 -7.60 -9.46
N ASP A 268 -19.17 -7.19 -10.56
CA ASP A 268 -19.91 -8.09 -11.42
C ASP A 268 -18.99 -9.14 -12.07
N ILE A 269 -19.44 -10.39 -12.07
CA ILE A 269 -18.83 -11.51 -12.79
C ILE A 269 -19.79 -11.86 -13.92
N SER A 270 -19.34 -11.66 -15.16
CA SER A 270 -20.18 -11.83 -16.35
C SER A 270 -19.55 -12.82 -17.31
N LEU A 271 -20.37 -13.72 -17.85
CA LEU A 271 -19.99 -14.61 -18.93
C LEU A 271 -20.38 -13.93 -20.26
N ASN A 272 -19.36 -13.61 -21.05
CA ASN A 272 -19.49 -13.06 -22.39
C ASN A 272 -19.34 -14.21 -23.39
N ASP A 273 -20.42 -14.99 -23.52
CA ASP A 273 -20.59 -16.10 -24.44
C ASP A 273 -22.01 -16.04 -25.05
N ALA A 274 -22.16 -16.55 -26.27
CA ALA A 274 -23.46 -16.79 -26.91
C ALA A 274 -23.92 -18.27 -26.80
N SER A 275 -23.08 -19.16 -26.27
CA SER A 275 -23.31 -20.60 -26.15
C SER A 275 -23.87 -21.02 -24.79
N ASP A 276 -24.82 -21.96 -24.78
CA ASP A 276 -25.37 -22.58 -23.56
C ASP A 276 -24.42 -23.61 -22.90
N HIS A 277 -23.24 -23.82 -23.51
CA HIS A 277 -22.26 -24.83 -23.12
C HIS A 277 -21.31 -24.38 -22.02
N VAL A 278 -21.18 -23.09 -21.73
CA VAL A 278 -20.30 -22.58 -20.67
C VAL A 278 -21.15 -22.01 -19.53
N ARG A 279 -20.82 -22.39 -18.29
CA ARG A 279 -21.51 -21.90 -17.09
C ARG A 279 -20.52 -21.59 -15.99
N LEU A 280 -20.80 -20.53 -15.25
CA LEU A 280 -20.12 -20.25 -13.99
C LEU A 280 -20.58 -21.24 -12.93
N ALA A 281 -19.64 -21.83 -12.22
CA ALA A 281 -19.94 -22.64 -11.05
C ALA A 281 -20.08 -21.73 -9.81
N SER A 282 -20.90 -22.15 -8.86
CA SER A 282 -21.11 -21.47 -7.57
C SER A 282 -20.81 -22.43 -6.42
N GLY A 283 -20.17 -21.94 -5.37
CA GLY A 283 -19.77 -22.77 -4.23
C GLY A 283 -18.91 -22.01 -3.22
N PRO A 284 -18.62 -22.61 -2.06
CA PRO A 284 -17.73 -22.01 -1.08
C PRO A 284 -16.32 -21.83 -1.66
N GLY A 285 -15.72 -20.67 -1.42
CA GLY A 285 -14.39 -20.31 -1.94
C GLY A 285 -14.39 -19.81 -3.39
N TYR A 286 -15.54 -19.78 -4.06
CA TYR A 286 -15.67 -19.16 -5.39
C TYR A 286 -15.92 -17.67 -5.27
N CYS A 287 -15.49 -16.91 -6.26
CA CYS A 287 -15.71 -15.47 -6.30
C CYS A 287 -17.20 -15.16 -6.48
N ASN A 288 -17.73 -14.29 -5.63
CA ASN A 288 -19.06 -13.74 -5.72
C ASN A 288 -19.00 -12.21 -5.75
N LYS A 289 -20.01 -11.60 -6.36
CA LYS A 289 -20.17 -10.14 -6.31
C LYS A 289 -20.29 -9.68 -4.87
N GLY A 290 -19.49 -8.69 -4.50
CA GLY A 290 -19.42 -8.12 -3.16
C GLY A 290 -18.38 -8.76 -2.24
N ASP A 291 -17.72 -9.85 -2.66
CA ASP A 291 -16.62 -10.44 -1.89
C ASP A 291 -15.52 -9.40 -1.68
N VAL A 292 -14.96 -9.36 -0.47
CA VAL A 292 -13.83 -8.49 -0.13
C VAL A 292 -12.60 -9.37 0.05
N LEU A 293 -11.63 -9.21 -0.86
CA LEU A 293 -10.35 -9.89 -0.81
C LEU A 293 -9.34 -8.96 -0.13
N GLU A 294 -8.94 -9.26 1.11
CA GLU A 294 -7.81 -8.59 1.76
C GLU A 294 -6.49 -8.83 1.00
N ALA A 295 -5.44 -8.09 1.33
CA ALA A 295 -4.13 -8.26 0.70
C ALA A 295 -3.66 -9.73 0.76
N GLY A 296 -3.34 -10.32 -0.40
CA GLY A 296 -2.94 -11.73 -0.53
C GLY A 296 -4.08 -12.75 -0.44
N GLN A 297 -5.33 -12.34 -0.25
CA GLN A 297 -6.49 -13.23 -0.32
C GLN A 297 -6.88 -13.54 -1.77
N GLN A 298 -7.57 -14.67 -1.94
CA GLN A 298 -7.97 -15.17 -3.24
C GLN A 298 -9.34 -15.84 -3.21
N CYS A 299 -9.98 -15.90 -4.37
CA CYS A 299 -11.17 -16.70 -4.63
C CYS A 299 -11.03 -17.42 -5.98
N LEU A 300 -11.84 -18.45 -6.21
CA LEU A 300 -11.81 -19.22 -7.46
C LEU A 300 -12.91 -18.77 -8.43
N LEU A 301 -12.53 -18.59 -9.68
CA LEU A 301 -13.45 -18.55 -10.81
C LEU A 301 -13.53 -19.96 -11.39
N ALA A 302 -14.58 -20.68 -11.02
CA ALA A 302 -14.83 -22.03 -11.51
C ALA A 302 -15.81 -22.00 -12.69
N VAL A 303 -15.50 -22.79 -13.71
CA VAL A 303 -16.24 -22.88 -14.96
C VAL A 303 -16.59 -24.33 -15.23
N MET A 304 -17.80 -24.57 -15.71
CA MET A 304 -18.25 -25.84 -16.25
C MET A 304 -18.51 -25.70 -17.75
N VAL A 305 -18.03 -26.67 -18.52
CA VAL A 305 -18.21 -26.75 -19.97
C VAL A 305 -18.90 -28.06 -20.33
N SER A 306 -19.92 -28.03 -21.18
CA SER A 306 -20.73 -29.20 -21.57
C SER A 306 -20.66 -29.58 -23.07
N GLY A 307 -19.82 -28.90 -23.83
CA GLY A 307 -19.65 -29.06 -25.27
C GLY A 307 -18.60 -28.08 -25.81
N PRO A 308 -18.21 -28.20 -27.10
CA PRO A 308 -17.27 -27.28 -27.73
C PRO A 308 -17.76 -25.84 -27.63
N ALA A 309 -16.89 -24.94 -27.18
CA ALA A 309 -17.25 -23.54 -26.93
C ALA A 309 -16.04 -22.62 -26.88
N SER A 310 -16.28 -21.33 -27.10
CA SER A 310 -15.30 -20.27 -26.86
C SER A 310 -16.01 -19.13 -26.15
N ALA A 311 -15.53 -18.82 -24.94
CA ALA A 311 -16.16 -17.84 -24.07
C ALA A 311 -15.10 -16.96 -23.39
N SER A 312 -15.55 -15.83 -22.87
CA SER A 312 -14.74 -15.04 -21.94
C SER A 312 -15.54 -14.71 -20.69
N ILE A 313 -14.91 -14.79 -19.53
CA ILE A 313 -15.51 -14.36 -18.26
C ILE A 313 -14.83 -13.06 -17.86
N GLN A 314 -15.60 -11.99 -17.76
CA GLN A 314 -15.12 -10.72 -17.26
C GLN A 314 -15.48 -10.59 -15.78
N VAL A 315 -14.47 -10.38 -14.96
CA VAL A 315 -14.60 -10.06 -13.54
C VAL A 315 -14.27 -8.59 -13.34
N GLN A 316 -15.25 -7.82 -12.92
CA GLN A 316 -15.02 -6.47 -12.45
C GLN A 316 -14.54 -6.49 -11.00
N SER A 317 -13.71 -5.53 -10.63
CA SER A 317 -13.32 -5.32 -9.24
C SER A 317 -12.98 -3.84 -9.02
N SER A 318 -12.90 -3.44 -7.75
CA SER A 318 -12.32 -2.14 -7.37
C SER A 318 -10.85 -1.96 -7.80
N ALA A 319 -10.15 -3.05 -8.15
CA ALA A 319 -8.80 -3.06 -8.71
C ALA A 319 -8.77 -3.24 -10.25
N GLY A 320 -9.88 -2.94 -10.92
CA GLY A 320 -10.00 -3.05 -12.38
C GLY A 320 -10.57 -4.38 -12.86
N ALA A 321 -10.74 -4.47 -14.18
CA ALA A 321 -11.33 -5.63 -14.86
C ALA A 321 -10.28 -6.69 -15.15
N GLN A 322 -10.64 -7.96 -14.96
CA GLN A 322 -9.87 -9.11 -15.41
C GLN A 322 -10.71 -9.94 -16.39
N VAL A 323 -10.05 -10.58 -17.35
CA VAL A 323 -10.70 -11.44 -18.35
C VAL A 323 -10.06 -12.82 -18.30
N LEU A 324 -10.89 -13.84 -18.07
CA LEU A 324 -10.52 -15.24 -18.19
C LEU A 324 -11.01 -15.76 -19.54
N ALA A 325 -10.09 -16.20 -20.40
CA ALA A 325 -10.45 -16.89 -21.62
C ALA A 325 -10.84 -18.35 -21.33
N VAL A 326 -11.87 -18.86 -22.02
CA VAL A 326 -12.29 -20.26 -21.93
C VAL A 326 -12.39 -20.81 -23.33
N GLU A 327 -11.59 -21.83 -23.61
CA GLU A 327 -11.55 -22.54 -24.90
C GLU A 327 -11.84 -24.02 -24.67
N ALA A 328 -12.80 -24.56 -25.40
CA ALA A 328 -13.18 -25.96 -25.34
C ALA A 328 -13.28 -26.53 -26.75
N ASP A 329 -12.33 -27.40 -27.08
CA ASP A 329 -12.20 -28.01 -28.40
C ASP A 329 -12.97 -29.32 -28.48
N GLU A 330 -13.57 -29.58 -29.65
CA GLU A 330 -14.32 -30.80 -29.92
C GLU A 330 -13.44 -32.05 -29.88
N ALA A 331 -13.97 -33.13 -29.32
CA ALA A 331 -13.34 -34.45 -29.42
C ALA A 331 -13.27 -34.89 -30.88
N SER A 332 -12.05 -35.07 -31.39
CA SER A 332 -11.88 -35.67 -32.72
C SER A 332 -12.41 -37.10 -32.68
N VAL A 333 -13.53 -37.36 -33.34
CA VAL A 333 -14.03 -38.72 -33.54
C VAL A 333 -13.01 -39.44 -34.42
N ALA A 334 -12.13 -40.23 -33.82
CA ALA A 334 -11.35 -41.21 -34.58
C ALA A 334 -12.39 -42.11 -35.26
N ALA A 335 -12.48 -42.03 -36.58
CA ALA A 335 -13.50 -42.69 -37.39
C ALA A 335 -13.70 -44.13 -36.89
N ALA A 336 -14.83 -44.38 -36.22
CA ALA A 336 -15.25 -45.73 -35.93
C ALA A 336 -15.32 -46.44 -37.28
N SER A 337 -14.39 -47.38 -37.50
CA SER A 337 -14.37 -48.25 -38.67
C SER A 337 -15.77 -48.79 -38.88
N THR A 338 -16.44 -48.28 -39.91
CA THR A 338 -17.69 -48.83 -40.41
C THR A 338 -17.39 -50.25 -40.90
N LEU A 339 -17.46 -51.22 -39.99
CA LEU A 339 -17.59 -52.62 -40.38
C LEU A 339 -19.00 -52.74 -40.96
N SER A 340 -19.08 -52.56 -42.28
CA SER A 340 -20.25 -52.83 -43.09
C SER A 340 -20.72 -54.26 -42.80
N THR A 341 -21.87 -54.40 -42.16
CA THR A 341 -22.61 -55.65 -42.13
C THR A 341 -22.95 -56.03 -43.58
N PRO A 342 -22.60 -57.24 -44.07
CA PRO A 342 -23.04 -57.67 -45.39
C PRO A 342 -24.55 -57.86 -45.35
N GLN A 343 -25.25 -57.11 -46.20
CA GLN A 343 -26.67 -57.26 -46.46
C GLN A 343 -26.91 -58.66 -47.06
N ALA A 344 -27.64 -59.52 -46.35
CA ALA A 344 -28.06 -60.81 -46.87
C ALA A 344 -29.10 -60.60 -47.98
N SER A 345 -28.68 -60.76 -49.23
CA SER A 345 -29.56 -60.98 -50.38
C SER A 345 -29.83 -62.48 -50.45
N ASN A 346 -31.11 -62.83 -50.34
CA ASN A 346 -31.60 -64.19 -50.45
C ASN A 346 -31.96 -64.45 -51.91
N ASP A 347 -31.05 -65.11 -52.65
CA ASP A 347 -31.36 -65.81 -53.88
C ASP A 347 -30.88 -67.25 -53.73
N GLY A 348 -31.81 -68.19 -53.87
CA GLY A 348 -31.59 -69.60 -53.64
C GLY A 348 -30.81 -70.29 -54.76
N ALA A 349 -29.87 -71.16 -54.39
CA ALA A 349 -29.53 -72.39 -55.10
C ALA A 349 -28.62 -73.26 -54.20
N GLY A 350 -28.90 -74.56 -54.16
CA GLY A 350 -28.30 -75.51 -53.21
C GLY A 350 -26.85 -75.93 -53.48
N GLY A 351 -26.28 -76.68 -52.54
CA GLY A 351 -25.03 -77.44 -52.71
C GLY A 351 -24.30 -77.71 -51.39
N CYS A 352 -24.05 -78.99 -51.09
CA CYS A 352 -23.39 -79.49 -49.88
C CYS A 352 -21.87 -79.34 -49.87
N ALA A 353 -21.26 -79.04 -48.71
CA ALA A 353 -19.97 -79.57 -48.20
C ALA A 353 -19.76 -79.10 -46.74
N ILE A 354 -19.83 -79.98 -45.72
CA ILE A 354 -18.73 -80.73 -45.07
C ILE A 354 -17.77 -79.85 -44.21
N VAL A 355 -17.98 -79.96 -42.88
CA VAL A 355 -17.03 -80.12 -41.74
C VAL A 355 -15.91 -79.10 -41.50
N GLY A 356 -15.91 -78.56 -40.26
CA GLY A 356 -14.71 -78.22 -39.50
C GLY A 356 -15.00 -77.34 -38.27
N PRO A 357 -14.88 -77.84 -37.02
CA PRO A 357 -14.96 -77.00 -35.83
C PRO A 357 -13.55 -76.55 -35.43
N SER A 358 -13.24 -75.26 -35.56
CA SER A 358 -12.16 -74.65 -34.78
C SER A 358 -12.75 -74.11 -33.49
N ALA A 359 -12.75 -74.97 -32.47
CA ALA A 359 -12.91 -74.54 -31.08
C ALA A 359 -11.64 -73.79 -30.68
N ASP A 360 -11.67 -72.46 -30.80
CA ASP A 360 -10.70 -71.62 -30.11
C ASP A 360 -10.99 -71.71 -28.61
N PHE A 361 -10.12 -72.44 -27.91
CA PHE A 361 -10.07 -72.51 -26.46
C PHE A 361 -9.71 -71.11 -25.95
N ASP A 362 -10.67 -70.38 -25.36
CA ASP A 362 -10.39 -69.12 -24.68
C ASP A 362 -9.93 -69.40 -23.24
N PRO A 363 -8.63 -69.26 -22.91
CA PRO A 363 -8.10 -69.55 -21.57
C PRO A 363 -8.64 -68.59 -20.50
N MET A 364 -9.21 -67.44 -20.88
CA MET A 364 -9.79 -66.49 -19.92
C MET A 364 -11.11 -66.99 -19.34
N LEU A 365 -11.89 -67.77 -20.11
CA LEU A 365 -13.17 -68.32 -19.64
C LEU A 365 -12.98 -69.37 -18.54
N LEU A 366 -11.88 -70.14 -18.63
CA LEU A 366 -11.49 -71.14 -17.64
C LEU A 366 -10.95 -70.48 -16.36
N PHE A 367 -10.28 -69.33 -16.48
CA PHE A 367 -9.81 -68.59 -15.32
C PHE A 367 -10.95 -67.93 -14.53
N MET A 368 -11.94 -67.35 -15.24
CA MET A 368 -13.09 -66.70 -14.61
C MET A 368 -14.01 -67.69 -13.89
N SER A 369 -14.15 -68.92 -14.41
CA SER A 369 -14.95 -69.97 -13.76
C SER A 369 -14.29 -70.53 -12.49
N VAL A 370 -12.95 -70.58 -12.43
CA VAL A 370 -12.21 -70.98 -11.21
C VAL A 370 -12.30 -69.92 -10.11
N VAL A 371 -12.18 -68.63 -10.46
CA VAL A 371 -12.29 -67.53 -9.47
C VAL A 371 -13.70 -67.46 -8.87
N ALA A 372 -14.74 -67.67 -9.67
CA ALA A 372 -16.13 -67.69 -9.18
C ALA A 372 -16.38 -68.83 -8.17
N LEU A 373 -15.74 -69.99 -8.33
CA LEU A 373 -15.89 -71.13 -7.42
C LEU A 373 -15.17 -70.90 -6.08
N VAL A 374 -13.99 -70.26 -6.10
CA VAL A 374 -13.23 -69.91 -4.89
C VAL A 374 -13.98 -68.87 -4.04
N VAL A 375 -14.62 -67.88 -4.67
CA VAL A 375 -15.43 -66.87 -3.95
C VAL A 375 -16.68 -67.49 -3.33
N SER A 376 -17.34 -68.42 -4.03
CA SER A 376 -18.52 -69.12 -3.49
C SER A 376 -18.18 -70.06 -2.33
N CYS A 377 -17.03 -70.75 -2.35
CA CYS A 377 -16.59 -71.61 -1.24
C CYS A 377 -16.00 -70.83 -0.05
N GLY A 378 -15.42 -69.64 -0.27
CA GLY A 378 -14.87 -68.80 0.80
C GLY A 378 -15.94 -68.11 1.65
N ARG A 379 -17.16 -67.91 1.12
CA ARG A 379 -18.24 -67.19 1.81
C ARG A 379 -19.09 -68.08 2.73
N SER A 380 -18.97 -69.41 2.63
CA SER A 380 -19.72 -70.37 3.46
C SER A 380 -18.97 -70.86 4.70
N ARG A 381 -17.80 -70.30 5.02
CA ARG A 381 -17.00 -70.65 6.20
C ARG A 381 -16.58 -69.40 6.98
N ARG A 382 -17.54 -68.77 7.64
CA ARG A 382 -17.30 -67.99 8.85
C ARG A 382 -18.41 -68.35 9.85
N PRO A 383 -18.09 -68.96 11.00
CA PRO A 383 -19.06 -69.14 12.09
C PRO A 383 -19.46 -67.79 12.70
#